data_AF-A0A963W5X4-F1
#
_entry.id   AF-A0A963W5X4-F1
#
_cell.length_a   1.000
_cell.length_b   1.000
_cell.length_c   1.000
_cell.angle_alpha   90.00
_cell.angle_beta   90.00
_cell.angle_gamma   90.00
#
_symmetry.space_group_name_H-M   'P 1'
#
loop_
_entity.id
_entity.type
_entity.pdbx_description
1 polymer ?
#
loop_
_entity_poly.entity_id
_entity_poly.type
_entity_poly.pdbx_seq_one_letter_code
_entity_poly.pdbx_strand_id
1 'polypeptide(L)'
;MSNQILTSIADLARLRRIDLRPDWADSASELTHTDGDALESYCKAIGWPAPMSYSDDPRAHEFPLLAYHPEYGWGVAERLGDGNTMLVVQHGISTSWNHAGQAELYDLAIPLPAGKQVFERSLDVFLASIKRRKSPIVLAVLATFVVNFIALITSLYTM
;
A
#
# COMPACT_ATOMS: atom_id res chain seq x y z
N MET A 1 1.81 24.96 -9.18
CA MET A 1 0.71 24.39 -8.38
C MET A 1 1.27 23.17 -7.69
N SER A 2 1.32 23.15 -6.36
CA SER A 2 1.76 21.96 -5.61
C SER A 2 0.76 20.84 -5.84
N ASN A 3 1.26 19.67 -6.22
CA ASN A 3 0.42 18.51 -6.45
C ASN A 3 -0.19 18.03 -5.13
N GLN A 4 -1.50 18.21 -4.98
CA GLN A 4 -2.22 17.98 -3.72
C GLN A 4 -2.12 16.53 -3.25
N ILE A 5 -2.01 15.57 -4.17
CA ILE A 5 -1.83 14.15 -3.84
C ILE A 5 -0.45 13.95 -3.21
N LEU A 6 0.60 14.49 -3.85
CA LEU A 6 1.97 14.36 -3.34
C LEU A 6 2.15 15.03 -1.97
N THR A 7 1.51 16.19 -1.75
CA THR A 7 1.54 16.85 -0.43
C THR A 7 0.77 16.03 0.61
N SER A 8 -0.38 15.46 0.25
CA SER A 8 -1.17 14.60 1.14
C SER A 8 -0.42 13.30 1.50
N ILE A 9 0.29 12.68 0.54
CA ILE A 9 1.14 11.51 0.81
C ILE A 9 2.28 11.88 1.77
N ALA A 10 2.90 13.05 1.60
CA ALA A 10 3.94 13.54 2.52
C ALA A 10 3.38 13.77 3.94
N ASP A 11 2.19 14.36 4.06
CA ASP A 11 1.49 14.53 5.33
C ASP A 11 1.15 13.18 5.98
N LEU A 12 0.71 12.19 5.19
CA LEU A 12 0.43 10.83 5.67
C LEU A 12 1.69 10.17 6.22
N ALA A 13 2.79 10.23 5.46
CA ALA A 13 4.07 9.68 5.88
C ALA A 13 4.55 10.33 7.19
N ARG A 14 4.42 11.66 7.30
CA ARG A 14 4.77 12.40 8.52
C ARG A 14 3.93 11.96 9.72
N LEU A 15 2.61 11.82 9.56
CA LEU A 15 1.73 11.34 10.64
C LEU A 15 2.04 9.90 11.04
N ARG A 16 2.40 9.04 10.08
CA ARG A 16 2.86 7.66 10.31
C ARG A 16 4.32 7.58 10.78
N ARG A 17 5.02 8.71 10.92
CA ARG A 17 6.46 8.81 11.28
C ARG A 17 7.37 8.00 10.33
N ILE A 18 7.03 7.99 9.06
CA ILE A 18 7.82 7.36 7.99
C ILE A 18 8.68 8.43 7.32
N ASP A 19 9.99 8.22 7.34
CA ASP A 19 10.95 9.06 6.62
C ASP A 19 10.88 8.73 5.12
N LEU A 20 10.35 9.65 4.31
CA LEU A 20 10.41 9.54 2.85
C LEU A 20 11.79 9.96 2.34
N ARG A 21 12.28 9.28 1.29
CA ARG A 21 13.49 9.71 0.59
C ARG A 21 13.27 11.07 -0.07
N PRO A 22 14.27 11.97 -0.19
CA PRO A 22 14.07 13.28 -0.80
C PRO A 22 13.52 13.25 -2.24
N ASP A 23 13.88 12.23 -3.01
CA ASP A 23 13.56 12.02 -4.43
C ASP A 23 12.33 11.12 -4.67
N TRP A 24 11.57 10.81 -3.62
CA TRP A 24 10.46 9.86 -3.68
C TRP A 24 9.36 10.23 -4.68
N ALA A 25 9.16 11.53 -4.92
CA ALA A 25 8.07 12.06 -5.73
C ALA A 25 8.47 12.36 -7.19
N ASP A 26 9.76 12.28 -7.53
CA ASP A 26 10.28 12.76 -8.81
C ASP A 26 9.61 12.07 -10.01
N SER A 27 9.43 10.74 -9.92
CA SER A 27 8.81 9.93 -10.97
C SER A 27 7.32 10.20 -11.19
N ALA A 28 6.66 10.84 -10.22
CA ALA A 28 5.24 11.18 -10.29
C ALA A 28 4.99 12.70 -10.40
N SER A 29 6.05 13.51 -10.47
CA SER A 29 5.96 14.97 -10.54
C SER A 29 5.30 15.50 -11.82
N GLU A 30 5.37 14.72 -12.91
CA GLU A 30 4.78 15.05 -14.21
C GLU A 30 3.27 14.74 -14.30
N LEU A 31 2.73 13.99 -13.32
CA LEU A 31 1.30 13.69 -13.27
C LEU A 31 0.52 14.93 -12.80
N THR A 32 -0.55 15.26 -13.53
CA THR A 32 -1.38 16.46 -13.28
C THR A 32 -2.82 16.13 -12.90
N HIS A 33 -3.26 14.89 -13.03
CA HIS A 33 -4.60 14.48 -12.62
C HIS A 33 -4.69 14.37 -11.10
N THR A 34 -5.83 14.75 -10.54
CA THR A 34 -6.06 14.82 -9.09
C THR A 34 -7.39 14.20 -8.66
N ASP A 35 -7.99 13.39 -9.53
CA ASP A 35 -9.26 12.70 -9.27
C ASP A 35 -9.06 11.51 -8.31
N GLY A 36 -10.14 10.89 -7.81
CA GLY A 36 -10.07 9.74 -6.89
C GLY A 36 -9.20 8.59 -7.42
N ASP A 37 -9.35 8.25 -8.71
CA ASP A 37 -8.59 7.21 -9.39
C ASP A 37 -7.12 7.60 -9.65
N ALA A 38 -6.77 8.88 -9.50
CA ALA A 38 -5.43 9.36 -9.81
C ALA A 38 -4.39 8.72 -8.88
N LEU A 39 -4.73 8.44 -7.62
CA LEU A 39 -3.84 7.87 -6.61
C LEU A 39 -3.16 6.58 -7.07
N GLU A 40 -3.88 5.70 -7.79
CA GLU A 40 -3.30 4.46 -8.33
C GLU A 40 -2.16 4.77 -9.33
N SER A 41 -2.34 5.79 -10.16
CA SER A 41 -1.34 6.23 -11.13
C SER A 41 -0.09 6.79 -10.45
N TYR A 42 -0.26 7.57 -9.36
CA TYR A 42 0.88 8.05 -8.56
C TYR A 42 1.65 6.89 -7.93
N CYS A 43 0.94 5.94 -7.30
CA CYS A 43 1.57 4.77 -6.69
C CYS A 43 2.34 3.95 -7.73
N LYS A 44 1.75 3.74 -8.91
CA LYS A 44 2.38 3.02 -10.02
C LYS A 44 3.63 3.74 -10.54
N ALA A 45 3.58 5.06 -10.70
CA ALA A 45 4.71 5.84 -11.18
C ALA A 45 5.89 5.84 -10.21
N ILE A 46 5.61 5.88 -8.89
CA ILE A 46 6.63 5.80 -7.84
C ILE A 46 7.15 4.35 -7.67
N GLY A 47 6.39 3.35 -8.11
CA GLY A 47 6.69 1.93 -7.91
C GLY A 47 6.25 1.38 -6.56
N TRP A 48 5.26 2.02 -5.93
CA TRP A 48 4.64 1.58 -4.69
C TRP A 48 3.49 0.59 -4.96
N PRO A 49 3.09 -0.21 -3.96
CA PRO A 49 1.88 -1.02 -4.04
C PRO A 49 0.65 -0.14 -4.35
N ALA A 50 -0.33 -0.71 -5.05
CA ALA A 50 -1.60 -0.04 -5.29
C ALA A 50 -2.30 0.30 -3.97
N PRO A 51 -2.98 1.47 -3.89
CA PRO A 51 -3.72 1.85 -2.70
C PRO A 51 -4.91 0.90 -2.47
N MET A 52 -5.27 0.68 -1.21
CA MET A 52 -6.45 -0.10 -0.85
C MET A 52 -7.59 0.87 -0.53
N SER A 53 -8.68 0.80 -1.31
CA SER A 53 -9.89 1.56 -1.01
C SER A 53 -10.66 0.90 0.14
N TYR A 54 -11.15 1.71 1.07
CA TYR A 54 -12.08 1.28 2.11
C TYR A 54 -13.52 1.39 1.60
N SER A 55 -14.23 0.27 1.59
CA SER A 55 -15.66 0.22 1.27
C SER A 55 -16.57 0.41 2.50
N ASP A 56 -16.03 0.13 3.69
CA ASP A 56 -16.74 0.22 4.97
C ASP A 56 -16.18 1.36 5.82
N ASP A 57 -16.97 1.82 6.79
CA ASP A 57 -16.51 2.83 7.76
C ASP A 57 -15.28 2.33 8.53
N PRO A 58 -14.12 3.00 8.40
CA PRO A 58 -12.91 2.55 9.08
C PRO A 58 -13.04 2.74 10.58
N ARG A 59 -12.43 1.81 11.32
CA ARG A 59 -12.37 1.86 12.78
C ARG A 59 -11.38 2.93 13.23
N ALA A 60 -11.58 3.45 14.44
CA ALA A 60 -10.74 4.51 15.01
C ALA A 60 -9.22 4.19 15.03
N HIS A 61 -8.82 2.91 15.03
CA HIS A 61 -7.41 2.50 15.04
C HIS A 61 -6.78 2.37 13.65
N GLU A 62 -7.56 2.48 12.57
CA GLU A 62 -7.06 2.39 11.19
C GLU A 62 -6.55 3.74 10.67
N PHE A 63 -6.92 4.82 11.34
CA PHE A 63 -6.37 6.15 11.07
C PHE A 63 -4.88 6.25 11.46
N PRO A 64 -4.09 7.06 10.74
CA PRO A 64 -4.48 7.98 9.67
C PRO A 64 -4.59 7.32 8.28
N LEU A 65 -5.54 7.79 7.47
CA LEU A 65 -5.83 7.31 6.10
C LEU A 65 -5.80 8.48 5.09
N LEU A 66 -5.54 8.20 3.82
CA LEU A 66 -5.75 9.19 2.76
C LEU A 66 -7.24 9.32 2.47
N ALA A 67 -7.69 10.55 2.23
CA ALA A 67 -9.08 10.86 1.92
C ALA A 67 -9.15 11.72 0.66
N TYR A 68 -10.05 11.37 -0.24
CA TYR A 68 -10.45 12.19 -1.37
C TYR A 68 -11.90 12.64 -1.20
N HIS A 69 -12.14 13.94 -1.29
CA HIS A 69 -13.50 14.49 -1.31
C HIS A 69 -13.70 15.31 -2.59
N PRO A 70 -14.83 15.17 -3.30
CA PRO A 70 -15.05 15.85 -4.58
C PRO A 70 -14.99 17.38 -4.47
N GLU A 71 -15.39 17.95 -3.33
CA GLU A 71 -15.35 19.41 -3.11
C GLU A 71 -14.04 19.92 -2.50
N TYR A 72 -13.32 19.11 -1.71
CA TYR A 72 -12.14 19.55 -0.93
C TYR A 72 -10.81 19.00 -1.49
N GLY A 73 -10.88 18.05 -2.41
CA GLY A 73 -9.74 17.36 -3.00
C GLY A 73 -9.12 16.33 -2.05
N TRP A 74 -7.80 16.22 -2.08
CA TRP A 74 -7.03 15.25 -1.29
C TRP A 74 -6.60 15.81 0.07
N GLY A 75 -6.58 14.92 1.07
CA GLY A 75 -6.04 15.18 2.39
C GLY A 75 -5.82 13.90 3.19
N VAL A 76 -5.37 14.02 4.43
CA VAL A 76 -5.15 12.89 5.32
C VAL A 76 -6.19 12.90 6.44
N ALA A 77 -7.11 11.94 6.43
CA ALA A 77 -8.06 11.76 7.52
C ALA A 77 -7.32 11.30 8.78
N GLU A 78 -7.47 12.07 9.87
CA GLU A 78 -6.96 11.71 11.20
C GLU A 78 -8.02 10.98 12.03
N ARG A 79 -9.29 11.35 11.87
CA ARG A 79 -10.42 10.70 12.54
C ARG A 79 -11.75 11.11 11.90
N LEU A 80 -12.74 10.23 12.02
CA LEU A 80 -14.14 10.58 11.86
C LEU A 80 -14.64 11.29 13.13
N GLY A 81 -15.35 12.39 12.95
CA GLY A 81 -16.03 13.12 14.00
C GLY A 81 -17.52 12.76 14.05
N ASP A 82 -18.22 13.33 15.03
CA ASP A 82 -19.66 13.17 15.14
C ASP A 82 -20.38 13.95 14.03
N GLY A 83 -21.56 13.48 13.64
CA GLY A 83 -22.44 14.24 12.74
C GLY A 83 -21.93 14.39 11.30
N ASN A 84 -21.32 13.33 10.74
CA ASN A 84 -20.84 13.30 9.35
C ASN A 84 -19.71 14.31 9.08
N THR A 85 -18.84 14.51 10.07
CA THR A 85 -17.65 15.36 9.97
C THR A 85 -16.39 14.50 9.98
N MET A 86 -15.31 14.99 9.36
CA MET A 86 -14.02 14.32 9.34
C MET A 86 -12.92 15.33 9.63
N LEU A 87 -12.01 15.01 10.55
CA LEU A 87 -10.81 15.80 10.78
C LEU A 87 -9.75 15.35 9.78
N VAL A 88 -9.29 16.29 8.95
CA VAL A 88 -8.37 16.04 7.85
C VAL A 88 -7.19 17.00 7.93
N VAL A 89 -5.97 16.49 7.73
CA VAL A 89 -4.77 17.29 7.58
C VAL A 89 -4.53 17.56 6.10
N GLN A 90 -4.36 18.84 5.75
CA GLN A 90 -3.94 19.28 4.42
C GLN A 90 -2.79 20.28 4.57
N HIS A 91 -1.67 20.02 3.91
CA HIS A 91 -0.46 20.85 3.98
C HIS A 91 0.02 21.05 5.43
N GLY A 92 -0.12 20.01 6.26
CA GLY A 92 0.23 20.04 7.68
C GLY A 92 -0.72 20.83 8.59
N ILE A 93 -1.87 21.30 8.08
CA ILE A 93 -2.89 22.01 8.85
C ILE A 93 -4.12 21.11 9.02
N SER A 94 -4.54 20.86 10.26
CA SER A 94 -5.80 20.15 10.54
C SER A 94 -7.00 21.05 10.26
N THR A 95 -7.92 20.54 9.44
CA THR A 95 -9.16 21.18 9.00
C THR A 95 -10.31 20.18 9.17
N SER A 96 -11.53 20.66 9.42
CA SER A 96 -12.72 19.81 9.47
C SER A 96 -13.42 19.83 8.12
N TRP A 97 -13.64 18.66 7.52
CA TRP A 97 -14.53 18.48 6.38
C TRP A 97 -15.93 18.14 6.87
N ASN A 98 -16.93 18.75 6.24
CA ASN A 98 -18.33 18.34 6.40
C ASN A 98 -18.66 17.31 5.31
N HIS A 99 -19.74 16.56 5.48
CA HIS A 99 -20.17 15.53 4.53
C HIS A 99 -19.17 14.39 4.33
N ALA A 100 -18.58 13.90 5.43
CA ALA A 100 -17.61 12.81 5.45
C ALA A 100 -18.01 11.57 4.62
N GLY A 101 -19.31 11.25 4.53
CA GLY A 101 -19.81 10.13 3.72
C GLY A 101 -19.68 10.29 2.20
N GLN A 102 -19.28 11.46 1.70
CA GLN A 102 -18.89 11.64 0.29
C GLN A 102 -17.38 11.49 0.06
N ALA A 103 -16.59 11.37 1.14
CA ALA A 103 -15.17 11.16 1.04
C ALA A 103 -14.86 9.68 0.82
N GLU A 104 -13.97 9.41 -0.13
CA GLU A 104 -13.40 8.09 -0.35
C GLU A 104 -12.11 7.96 0.44
N LEU A 105 -11.97 6.84 1.16
CA LEU A 105 -10.83 6.58 2.04
C LEU A 105 -9.93 5.51 1.45
N TYR A 106 -8.62 5.74 1.59
CA TYR A 106 -7.57 4.94 1.00
C TYR A 106 -6.47 4.63 2.02
N ASP A 107 -6.10 3.36 2.17
CA ASP A 107 -4.84 2.98 2.80
C ASP A 107 -3.72 2.89 1.78
N LEU A 108 -2.62 3.56 2.08
CA LEU A 108 -1.42 3.57 1.26
C LEU A 108 -0.27 2.88 1.99
N ALA A 109 0.18 1.76 1.43
CA ALA A 109 1.37 1.06 1.92
C ALA A 109 2.64 1.78 1.46
N ILE A 110 3.22 2.62 2.34
CA ILE A 110 4.49 3.30 2.07
C ILE A 110 5.64 2.32 2.39
N PRO A 111 6.47 1.92 1.40
CA PRO A 111 7.58 1.03 1.65
C PRO A 111 8.63 1.73 2.54
N LEU A 112 8.99 1.07 3.65
CA LEU A 112 10.03 1.56 4.53
C LEU A 112 11.39 1.54 3.81
N PRO A 113 12.20 2.61 3.92
CA PRO A 113 13.56 2.59 3.39
C PRO A 113 14.36 1.48 4.08
N ALA A 114 15.06 0.67 3.29
CA ALA A 114 15.94 -0.38 3.80
C ALA A 114 17.04 0.26 4.66
N GLY A 115 16.89 0.21 5.98
CA GLY A 115 17.80 0.87 6.91
C GLY A 115 17.30 1.06 8.34
N LYS A 116 15.98 0.89 8.61
CA LYS A 116 15.42 0.90 9.98
C LYS A 116 14.39 -0.20 10.18
N GLN A 117 14.81 -1.45 10.07
CA GLN A 117 14.02 -2.58 10.55
C GLN A 117 14.79 -3.24 11.69
N VAL A 118 14.41 -2.92 12.93
CA VAL A 118 14.72 -3.78 14.07
C VAL A 118 13.78 -4.98 13.94
N PHE A 119 14.25 -6.00 13.25
CA PHE A 119 13.59 -7.30 13.20
C PHE A 119 13.95 -8.08 14.45
N GLU A 120 12.98 -8.36 15.32
CA GLU A 120 13.17 -9.39 16.35
C GLU A 120 13.10 -10.80 15.73
N ARG A 121 12.53 -10.96 14.52
CA ARG A 121 12.57 -12.21 13.76
C ARG A 121 12.77 -11.97 12.26
N SER A 122 13.96 -12.32 11.79
CA SER A 122 14.46 -12.11 10.42
C SER A 122 13.92 -13.09 9.36
N LEU A 123 12.96 -13.96 9.71
CA LEU A 123 12.46 -15.00 8.80
C LEU A 123 11.09 -14.68 8.17
N ASP A 124 10.33 -13.73 8.71
CA ASP A 124 8.95 -13.48 8.25
C ASP A 124 8.88 -12.65 6.94
N VAL A 125 9.94 -11.91 6.61
CA VAL A 125 10.02 -11.10 5.37
C VAL A 125 10.22 -11.97 4.12
N PHE A 126 10.96 -13.07 4.26
CA PHE A 126 11.20 -14.02 3.17
C PHE A 126 9.96 -14.89 2.87
N LEU A 127 9.18 -15.24 3.90
CA LEU A 127 7.95 -16.03 3.73
C LEU A 127 6.82 -15.22 3.07
N ALA A 128 6.71 -13.93 3.36
CA ALA A 128 5.67 -13.06 2.77
C ALA A 128 5.86 -12.85 1.25
N SER A 129 7.11 -12.75 0.79
CA SER A 129 7.46 -12.55 -0.63
C SER A 129 7.32 -13.85 -1.46
N ILE A 130 7.59 -15.01 -0.88
CA ILE A 130 7.44 -16.33 -1.54
C ILE A 130 5.97 -16.76 -1.69
N LYS A 131 5.07 -16.28 -0.83
CA LYS A 131 3.64 -16.66 -0.85
C LYS A 131 2.88 -16.19 -2.11
N ARG A 132 3.44 -15.25 -2.90
CA ARG A 132 2.85 -14.72 -4.15
C ARG A 132 3.17 -15.50 -5.43
N ARG A 133 4.05 -16.52 -5.41
CA ARG A 133 4.40 -17.34 -6.60
C ARG A 133 4.17 -18.85 -6.40
N LYS A 134 3.09 -19.22 -5.70
CA LYS A 134 2.89 -20.61 -5.24
C LYS A 134 2.56 -21.66 -6.30
N SER A 135 2.16 -21.31 -7.52
CA SER A 135 1.70 -22.34 -8.46
C SER A 135 2.80 -23.04 -9.28
N PRO A 136 3.76 -22.35 -9.95
CA PRO A 136 4.71 -23.04 -10.82
C PRO A 136 5.91 -23.68 -10.10
N ILE A 137 6.35 -23.13 -8.96
CA ILE A 137 7.54 -23.65 -8.23
C ILE A 137 7.20 -24.99 -7.55
N VAL A 138 6.03 -25.10 -6.94
CA VAL A 138 5.56 -26.35 -6.32
C VAL A 138 5.42 -27.44 -7.38
N LEU A 139 4.94 -27.09 -8.58
CA LEU A 139 4.79 -28.02 -9.69
C LEU A 139 6.14 -28.55 -10.18
N ALA A 140 7.17 -27.69 -10.27
CA ALA A 140 8.49 -28.08 -10.75
C ALA A 140 9.21 -29.02 -9.77
N VAL A 141 9.15 -28.74 -8.46
CA VAL A 141 9.73 -29.60 -7.43
C VAL A 141 9.01 -30.96 -7.40
N LEU A 142 7.68 -30.96 -7.46
CA LEU A 142 6.89 -32.20 -7.47
C LEU A 142 7.16 -33.02 -8.73
N ALA A 143 7.24 -32.39 -9.90
CA ALA A 143 7.55 -33.07 -11.17
C ALA A 143 8.93 -33.75 -11.11
N THR A 144 9.93 -33.07 -10.54
CA THR A 144 11.28 -33.63 -10.40
C THR A 144 11.28 -34.85 -9.48
N PHE A 145 10.50 -34.78 -8.38
CA PHE A 145 10.36 -35.90 -7.45
C PHE A 145 9.67 -37.11 -8.09
N VAL A 146 8.60 -36.87 -8.86
CA VAL A 146 7.86 -37.91 -9.58
C VAL A 146 8.75 -38.60 -10.64
N VAL A 147 9.53 -37.84 -11.41
CA VAL A 147 10.44 -38.39 -12.43
C VAL A 147 11.48 -39.30 -11.77
N ASN A 148 12.13 -38.84 -10.70
CA ASN A 148 13.12 -39.64 -9.98
C ASN A 148 12.48 -40.89 -9.35
N PHE A 149 11.25 -40.78 -8.84
CA PHE A 149 10.54 -41.89 -8.23
C PHE A 149 10.12 -42.97 -9.24
N ILE A 150 9.60 -42.55 -10.40
CA ILE A 150 9.29 -43.47 -11.50
C ILE A 150 10.57 -44.16 -11.98
N ALA A 151 11.65 -43.41 -12.19
CA ALA A 151 12.94 -43.98 -12.60
C ALA A 151 13.46 -45.02 -11.60
N LEU A 152 13.30 -44.77 -10.30
CA LEU A 152 13.68 -45.72 -9.25
C LEU A 152 12.83 -47.00 -9.31
N ILE A 153 11.50 -46.88 -9.41
CA ILE A 153 10.61 -48.05 -9.49
C ILE A 153 10.90 -48.87 -10.75
N THR A 154 11.06 -48.21 -11.90
CA THR A 154 11.39 -48.89 -13.16
C THR A 154 12.74 -49.61 -13.03
N SER A 155 13.75 -48.98 -12.43
CA SER A 155 15.04 -49.64 -12.16
C SER A 155 14.91 -50.88 -11.27
N LEU A 156 13.92 -50.92 -10.38
CA LEU A 156 13.70 -52.01 -9.43
C LEU A 156 12.94 -53.19 -10.05
N TYR A 157 12.04 -52.91 -10.99
CA TYR A 157 11.24 -53.93 -11.69
C TYR A 157 11.88 -54.45 -12.99
N THR A 158 12.88 -53.76 -13.54
CA THR A 158 13.56 -54.15 -14.79
C THR A 158 14.86 -54.93 -14.52
N MET A 159 15.15 -55.24 -13.24
CA MET A 159 16.17 -56.22 -12.83
C MET A 159 15.53 -57.59 -12.65
#